data_AF-A0A4U1FSP0-F1
#
_entry.id   AF-A0A4U1FSP0-F1
#
_cell.length_a   1.000
_cell.length_b   1.000
_cell.length_c   1.000
_cell.angle_alpha   90.00
_cell.angle_beta   90.00
_cell.angle_gamma   90.00
#
_symmetry.space_group_name_H-M   'P 1'
#
loop_
_entity.id
_entity.type
_entity.pdbx_description
1 polymer ?
#
loop_
_entity_poly.entity_id
_entity_poly.type
_entity_poly.pdbx_seq_one_letter_code
_entity_poly.pdbx_strand_id
1 'polypeptide(L)'
;MYKRVIPNGEIQKLIIIEETAKIRPYAVAAVLRNIKFTKDRYESFIELQEKLHQNICRKRALVAIGTHDLDTLSGPFTYTAKKPSDIKFKPLNKTKEYTACELMNIYKTDNHLKHYLHIIENKPLYPVIYDSNGVVLSMPPVINGHHSKITVNTRNIFIECTGTDFTKAKIVLDIFVTTFSEYCENQFTVEAAEVVFPNGKLHTFPELAY
;
A
#
# COMPACT_ATOMS: atom_id res chain seq x y z
N MET A 1 -23.44 1.82 -8.86
CA MET A 1 -23.68 1.36 -7.47
C MET A 1 -22.51 0.48 -7.08
N TYR A 2 -21.56 0.99 -6.32
CA TYR A 2 -20.37 0.25 -5.90
C TYR A 2 -20.73 -0.66 -4.72
N LYS A 3 -20.20 -1.89 -4.71
CA LYS A 3 -20.52 -2.87 -3.67
C LYS A 3 -19.26 -3.42 -3.02
N ARG A 4 -19.20 -3.33 -1.70
CA ARG A 4 -18.23 -4.12 -0.93
C ARG A 4 -18.71 -5.56 -0.82
N VAL A 5 -17.83 -6.51 -1.08
CA VAL A 5 -18.08 -7.95 -0.93
C VAL A 5 -17.14 -8.56 0.10
N ILE A 6 -17.64 -9.53 0.87
CA ILE A 6 -16.82 -10.36 1.75
C ILE A 6 -16.34 -11.56 0.91
N PRO A 7 -15.05 -11.95 0.99
CA PRO A 7 -14.58 -13.11 0.24
C PRO A 7 -15.22 -14.40 0.74
N ASN A 8 -15.33 -15.40 -0.14
CA ASN A 8 -15.79 -16.75 0.25
C ASN A 8 -14.76 -17.52 1.11
N GLY A 9 -13.52 -17.03 1.19
CA GLY A 9 -12.43 -17.57 2.00
C GLY A 9 -11.99 -16.62 3.09
N GLU A 10 -10.73 -16.74 3.53
CA GLU A 10 -10.19 -15.85 4.56
C GLU A 10 -10.07 -14.41 4.07
N ILE A 11 -10.66 -13.49 4.83
CA ILE A 11 -10.54 -12.06 4.60
C ILE A 11 -9.10 -11.60 4.84
N GLN A 12 -8.58 -10.78 3.92
CA GLN A 12 -7.25 -10.22 4.08
C GLN A 12 -7.24 -9.25 5.26
N LYS A 13 -6.22 -9.36 6.12
CA LYS A 13 -6.08 -8.53 7.31
C LYS A 13 -4.80 -7.72 7.29
N LEU A 14 -4.88 -6.45 7.67
CA LEU A 14 -3.73 -5.57 7.90
C LEU A 14 -3.71 -5.14 9.37
N ILE A 15 -2.69 -5.58 10.09
CA ILE A 15 -2.53 -5.34 11.53
C ILE A 15 -1.58 -4.18 11.75
N ILE A 16 -2.05 -3.12 12.41
CA ILE A 16 -1.26 -1.93 12.73
C ILE A 16 -0.69 -2.06 14.14
N ILE A 17 0.63 -1.95 14.27
CA ILE A 17 1.33 -2.02 15.56
C ILE A 17 1.63 -0.61 16.09
N GLU A 18 1.71 -0.47 17.41
CA GLU A 18 1.87 0.80 18.14
C GLU A 18 3.08 1.63 17.69
N GLU A 19 4.17 1.03 17.20
CA GLU A 19 5.36 1.78 16.81
C GLU A 19 5.08 2.76 15.65
N THR A 20 4.05 2.50 14.85
CA THR A 20 3.64 3.38 13.74
C THR A 20 3.06 4.71 14.22
N ALA A 21 2.52 4.78 15.45
CA ALA A 21 1.72 5.90 15.95
C ALA A 21 2.45 7.26 15.90
N LYS A 22 3.77 7.27 16.17
CA LYS A 22 4.60 8.49 16.24
C LYS A 22 5.13 8.96 14.88
N ILE A 23 4.94 8.16 13.84
CA ILE A 23 5.54 8.38 12.52
C ILE A 23 4.44 8.56 11.48
N ARG A 24 3.57 7.57 11.36
CA ARG A 24 2.52 7.47 10.34
C ARG A 24 1.40 6.55 10.88
N PRO A 25 0.50 7.09 11.70
CA PRO A 25 -0.38 6.30 12.59
C PRO A 25 -1.47 5.49 11.88
N TYR A 26 -1.78 5.78 10.63
CA TYR A 26 -2.96 5.22 9.96
C TYR A 26 -2.58 4.37 8.76
N ALA A 27 -3.34 3.30 8.57
CA ALA A 27 -3.39 2.55 7.33
C ALA A 27 -4.82 2.08 7.07
N VAL A 28 -5.19 1.98 5.79
CA VAL A 28 -6.42 1.34 5.33
C VAL A 28 -6.09 0.43 4.15
N ALA A 29 -6.87 -0.62 3.90
CA ALA A 29 -6.60 -1.55 2.81
C ALA A 29 -7.87 -2.07 2.14
N ALA A 30 -7.74 -2.58 0.91
CA ALA A 30 -8.81 -3.25 0.16
C ALA A 30 -8.20 -4.19 -0.88
N VAL A 31 -9.04 -5.04 -1.49
CA VAL A 31 -8.62 -5.95 -2.57
C VAL A 31 -9.48 -5.75 -3.81
N LEU A 32 -8.84 -5.67 -4.97
CA LEU A 32 -9.49 -5.82 -6.28
C LEU A 32 -9.20 -7.22 -6.83
N ARG A 33 -10.25 -8.02 -7.03
CA ARG A 33 -10.13 -9.40 -7.53
C ARG A 33 -10.36 -9.50 -9.02
N ASN A 34 -9.58 -10.37 -9.66
CA ASN A 34 -9.72 -10.73 -11.07
C ASN A 34 -9.78 -9.53 -12.03
N ILE A 35 -8.98 -8.50 -11.76
CA ILE A 35 -8.86 -7.31 -12.62
C ILE A 35 -8.36 -7.71 -14.01
N LYS A 36 -8.93 -7.10 -15.05
CA LYS A 36 -8.58 -7.34 -16.46
C LYS A 36 -7.79 -6.14 -16.98
N PHE A 37 -6.48 -6.14 -16.72
CA PHE A 37 -5.60 -5.14 -17.30
C PHE A 37 -5.41 -5.34 -18.80
N THR A 38 -5.51 -4.23 -19.52
CA THR A 38 -4.83 -4.01 -20.79
C THR A 38 -3.63 -3.11 -20.53
N LYS A 39 -2.76 -2.91 -21.51
CA LYS A 39 -1.64 -1.96 -21.40
C LYS A 39 -2.14 -0.57 -20.98
N ASP A 40 -3.15 -0.05 -21.67
CA ASP A 40 -3.70 1.29 -21.40
C ASP A 40 -4.33 1.40 -20.01
N ARG A 41 -5.05 0.35 -19.55
CA ARG A 41 -5.64 0.33 -18.21
C ARG A 41 -4.59 0.27 -17.12
N TYR A 42 -3.52 -0.50 -17.34
CA TYR A 42 -2.38 -0.57 -16.42
C TYR A 42 -1.65 0.77 -16.34
N GLU A 43 -1.39 1.43 -17.47
CA GLU A 43 -0.79 2.76 -17.50
C GLU A 43 -1.67 3.79 -16.79
N SER A 44 -2.99 3.77 -17.04
CA SER A 44 -3.96 4.61 -16.34
C SER A 44 -3.99 4.35 -14.83
N PHE A 45 -3.85 3.09 -14.41
CA PHE A 45 -3.77 2.69 -13.00
C PHE A 45 -2.57 3.30 -12.28
N ILE A 46 -1.38 3.20 -12.88
CA ILE A 46 -0.17 3.82 -12.35
C ILE A 46 -0.29 5.35 -12.37
N GLU A 47 -0.84 5.93 -13.44
CA GLU A 47 -0.99 7.37 -13.59
C GLU A 47 -1.93 7.97 -12.53
N LEU A 48 -3.07 7.32 -12.23
CA LEU A 48 -3.96 7.76 -11.17
C LEU A 48 -3.25 7.74 -9.81
N GLN A 49 -2.48 6.68 -9.53
CA GLN A 49 -1.72 6.58 -8.29
C GLN A 49 -0.75 7.77 -8.14
N GLU A 50 0.01 8.09 -9.18
CA GLU A 50 0.94 9.23 -9.19
C GLU A 50 0.24 10.57 -9.06
N LYS A 51 -0.89 10.79 -9.76
CA LYS A 51 -1.69 12.01 -9.67
C LYS A 51 -2.24 12.24 -8.26
N LEU A 52 -2.77 11.20 -7.63
CA LEU A 52 -3.25 11.28 -6.24
C LEU A 52 -2.08 11.57 -5.29
N HIS A 53 -0.93 10.90 -5.48
CA HIS A 53 0.30 11.15 -4.70
C HIS A 53 0.75 12.61 -4.76
N GLN A 54 0.73 13.23 -5.95
CA GLN A 54 1.15 14.63 -6.12
C GLN A 54 0.16 15.63 -5.51
N ASN A 55 -1.15 15.35 -5.58
CA ASN A 55 -2.21 16.29 -5.20
C ASN A 55 -2.76 16.01 -3.79
N ILE A 56 -3.86 15.26 -3.67
CA ILE A 56 -4.61 15.06 -2.40
C ILE A 56 -3.74 14.45 -1.29
N CYS A 57 -2.73 13.66 -1.66
CA CYS A 57 -1.76 13.06 -0.75
C CYS A 57 -0.61 13.98 -0.34
N ARG A 58 -0.51 15.17 -0.96
CA ARG A 58 0.52 16.21 -0.76
C ARG A 58 1.94 15.65 -0.88
N LYS A 59 2.29 15.15 -2.07
CA LYS A 59 3.58 14.48 -2.34
C LYS A 59 3.88 13.36 -1.35
N ARG A 60 2.87 12.51 -1.13
CA ARG A 60 2.87 11.39 -0.17
C ARG A 60 2.98 11.75 1.32
N ALA A 61 3.11 13.03 1.67
CA ALA A 61 3.25 13.45 3.07
C ALA A 61 2.04 13.01 3.91
N LEU A 62 0.82 13.18 3.39
CA LEU A 62 -0.41 12.84 4.09
C LEU A 62 -0.83 11.37 3.90
N VAL A 63 -0.73 10.86 2.66
CA VAL A 63 -1.16 9.50 2.30
C VAL A 63 -0.20 8.91 1.27
N ALA A 64 0.17 7.64 1.40
CA ALA A 64 0.99 6.92 0.44
C ALA A 64 0.25 5.63 0.09
N ILE A 65 0.04 5.42 -1.20
CA ILE A 65 -0.66 4.27 -1.77
C ILE A 65 0.39 3.23 -2.16
N GLY A 66 0.24 2.01 -1.67
CA GLY A 66 0.90 0.82 -2.17
C GLY A 66 -0.09 -0.04 -2.94
N THR A 67 0.43 -0.69 -3.98
CA THR A 67 -0.32 -1.61 -4.84
C THR A 67 0.55 -2.84 -5.04
N HIS A 68 -0.03 -3.98 -4.74
CA HIS A 68 0.69 -5.24 -4.56
C HIS A 68 -0.02 -6.35 -5.32
N ASP A 69 0.75 -7.16 -6.05
CA ASP A 69 0.25 -8.41 -6.59
C ASP A 69 -0.06 -9.35 -5.42
N LEU A 70 -1.35 -9.58 -5.16
CA LEU A 70 -1.80 -10.38 -4.03
C LEU A 70 -1.47 -11.87 -4.24
N ASP A 71 -1.33 -12.31 -5.50
CA ASP A 71 -1.06 -13.72 -5.81
C ASP A 71 0.39 -14.12 -5.45
N THR A 72 1.27 -13.14 -5.17
CA THR A 72 2.63 -13.41 -4.70
C THR A 72 2.77 -13.30 -3.18
N LEU A 73 1.71 -12.96 -2.46
CA LEU A 73 1.76 -12.63 -1.02
C LEU A 73 0.94 -13.60 -0.17
N SER A 74 1.20 -13.61 1.14
CA SER A 74 0.40 -14.38 2.10
C SER A 74 0.00 -13.53 3.30
N GLY A 75 -1.30 -13.44 3.56
CA GLY A 75 -1.84 -12.78 4.75
C GLY A 75 -1.71 -13.64 6.02
N PRO A 76 -1.88 -13.05 7.22
CA PRO A 76 -2.16 -11.63 7.47
C PRO A 76 -0.94 -10.72 7.27
N PHE A 77 -1.20 -9.45 6.99
CA PHE A 77 -0.20 -8.40 6.81
C PHE A 77 0.01 -7.60 8.09
N THR A 78 1.24 -7.13 8.32
CA THR A 78 1.60 -6.34 9.50
C THR A 78 2.22 -5.01 9.10
N TYR A 79 1.60 -3.90 9.53
CA TYR A 79 2.14 -2.55 9.43
C TYR A 79 2.78 -2.13 10.77
N THR A 80 4.11 -2.02 10.78
CA THR A 80 4.90 -1.67 11.97
C THR A 80 5.97 -0.62 11.60
N ALA A 81 6.77 -0.19 12.57
CA ALA A 81 7.95 0.64 12.34
C ALA A 81 9.18 0.03 13.01
N LYS A 82 10.28 -0.09 12.26
CA LYS A 82 11.54 -0.69 12.73
C LYS A 82 12.72 0.24 12.49
N LYS A 83 13.87 -0.04 13.13
CA LYS A 83 15.10 0.71 12.84
C LYS A 83 15.49 0.52 11.37
N PRO A 84 16.02 1.53 10.68
CA PRO A 84 16.39 1.42 9.27
C PRO A 84 17.42 0.33 8.96
N SER A 85 18.26 -0.05 9.94
CA SER A 85 19.22 -1.15 9.82
C SER A 85 18.57 -2.54 9.77
N ASP A 86 17.36 -2.67 10.33
CA ASP A 86 16.71 -3.96 10.59
C ASP A 86 15.69 -4.30 9.49
N ILE A 87 15.47 -3.39 8.55
CA ILE A 87 14.57 -3.57 7.41
C ILE A 87 15.45 -3.88 6.20
N LYS A 88 15.39 -5.10 5.68
CA LYS A 88 16.13 -5.53 4.49
C LYS A 88 15.17 -6.12 3.47
N PHE A 89 15.22 -5.60 2.24
CA PHE A 89 14.39 -6.11 1.15
C PHE A 89 14.93 -5.68 -0.22
N LYS A 90 14.39 -6.30 -1.27
CA LYS A 90 14.64 -5.92 -2.66
C LYS A 90 13.61 -4.86 -3.08
N PRO A 91 14.00 -3.59 -3.28
CA PRO A 91 13.06 -2.55 -3.68
C PRO A 91 12.70 -2.69 -5.16
N LEU A 92 11.61 -2.03 -5.56
CA LEU A 92 11.17 -1.97 -6.94
C LEU A 92 12.30 -1.51 -7.88
N ASN A 93 12.41 -2.19 -9.04
CA ASN A 93 13.39 -1.91 -10.10
C ASN A 93 14.89 -1.99 -9.68
N LYS A 94 15.20 -2.69 -8.58
CA LYS A 94 16.58 -3.11 -8.26
C LYS A 94 16.67 -4.64 -8.25
N THR A 95 17.89 -5.15 -8.45
CA THR A 95 18.15 -6.60 -8.52
C THR A 95 18.60 -7.21 -7.19
N LYS A 96 19.22 -6.41 -6.31
CA LYS A 96 19.76 -6.82 -5.02
C LYS A 96 18.87 -6.38 -3.85
N GLU A 97 19.05 -7.04 -2.72
CA GLU A 97 18.50 -6.59 -1.45
C GLU A 97 19.37 -5.51 -0.82
N TYR A 98 18.73 -4.58 -0.13
CA TYR A 98 19.36 -3.49 0.58
C TYR A 98 18.66 -3.31 1.92
N THR A 99 19.40 -2.79 2.90
CA THR A 99 18.78 -2.25 4.12
C THR A 99 18.08 -0.94 3.83
N ALA A 100 17.08 -0.57 4.62
CA ALA A 100 16.42 0.72 4.49
C ALA A 100 17.41 1.88 4.66
N CYS A 101 18.41 1.75 5.54
CA CYS A 101 19.50 2.72 5.67
C CYS A 101 20.27 2.94 4.36
N GLU A 102 20.67 1.87 3.69
CA GLU A 102 21.35 1.93 2.38
C GLU A 102 20.45 2.53 1.31
N LEU A 103 19.16 2.15 1.28
CA LEU A 103 18.19 2.67 0.32
C LEU A 103 18.03 4.19 0.44
N MET A 104 17.97 4.74 1.65
CA MET A 104 17.89 6.19 1.82
C MET A 104 19.10 6.91 1.24
N ASN A 105 20.30 6.33 1.34
CA ASN A 105 21.49 6.92 0.75
C ASN A 105 21.50 6.81 -0.78
N ILE A 106 21.09 5.66 -1.32
CA ILE A 106 20.98 5.44 -2.77
C ILE A 106 19.97 6.42 -3.38
N TYR A 107 18.82 6.63 -2.73
CA TYR A 107 17.76 7.45 -3.29
C TYR A 107 17.98 8.96 -3.13
N LYS A 108 19.00 9.42 -2.40
CA LYS A 108 19.36 10.86 -2.34
C LYS A 108 19.70 11.42 -3.72
N THR A 109 20.26 10.60 -4.60
CA THR A 109 20.62 10.99 -5.97
C THR A 109 19.53 10.62 -7.00
N ASP A 110 18.45 9.96 -6.59
CA ASP A 110 17.36 9.56 -7.47
C ASP A 110 16.45 10.75 -7.80
N ASN A 111 16.18 10.99 -9.08
CA ASN A 111 15.43 12.17 -9.51
C ASN A 111 13.97 12.17 -9.06
N HIS A 112 13.37 11.01 -8.85
CA HIS A 112 11.98 10.89 -8.43
C HIS A 112 11.92 10.76 -6.90
N LEU A 113 12.62 9.79 -6.33
CA LEU A 113 12.43 9.39 -4.93
C LEU A 113 13.08 10.32 -3.91
N LYS A 114 14.10 11.11 -4.29
CA LYS A 114 14.74 12.09 -3.39
C LYS A 114 13.74 13.03 -2.72
N HIS A 115 12.65 13.34 -3.42
CA HIS A 115 11.62 14.25 -2.94
C HIS A 115 10.77 13.69 -1.81
N TYR A 116 10.80 12.38 -1.53
CA TYR A 116 9.99 11.75 -0.48
C TYR A 116 10.79 11.30 0.75
N LEU A 117 12.13 11.27 0.66
CA LEU A 117 12.99 10.76 1.74
C LEU A 117 12.81 11.54 3.05
N HIS A 118 12.75 12.87 2.93
CA HIS A 118 12.58 13.80 4.05
C HIS A 118 11.33 13.54 4.92
N ILE A 119 10.35 12.79 4.43
CA ILE A 119 9.14 12.46 5.18
C ILE A 119 9.46 11.58 6.40
N ILE A 120 10.44 10.68 6.27
CA ILE A 120 10.80 9.73 7.34
C ILE A 120 12.29 9.74 7.71
N GLU A 121 13.18 10.36 6.93
CA GLU A 121 14.64 10.21 7.11
C GLU A 121 15.18 10.61 8.48
N ASN A 122 14.51 11.54 9.16
CA ASN A 122 14.92 12.05 10.48
C ASN A 122 14.19 11.35 11.64
N LYS A 123 13.42 10.28 11.37
CA LYS A 123 12.70 9.51 12.37
C LYS A 123 13.57 8.35 12.87
N PRO A 124 13.45 7.94 14.15
CA PRO A 124 14.23 6.82 14.70
C PRO A 124 13.81 5.45 14.13
N LEU A 125 12.57 5.32 13.67
CA LEU A 125 12.03 4.10 13.06
C LEU A 125 11.36 4.45 11.73
N TYR A 126 11.40 3.52 10.79
CA TYR A 126 10.77 3.64 9.48
C TYR A 126 9.56 2.72 9.36
N PRO A 127 8.45 3.18 8.74
CA PRO A 127 7.29 2.36 8.50
C PRO A 127 7.61 1.25 7.49
N VAL A 128 7.07 0.06 7.74
CA VAL A 128 7.27 -1.11 6.89
C VAL A 128 6.05 -2.01 6.98
N ILE A 129 5.70 -2.65 5.86
CA ILE A 129 4.62 -3.63 5.79
C ILE A 129 5.20 -5.00 5.46
N TYR A 130 4.83 -6.01 6.25
CA TYR A 130 5.23 -7.41 6.08
C TYR A 130 4.02 -8.30 5.78
N ASP A 131 4.27 -9.39 5.07
CA ASP A 131 3.35 -10.53 4.94
C ASP A 131 3.56 -11.53 6.09
N SER A 132 2.78 -12.62 6.11
CA SER A 132 2.89 -13.67 7.14
C SER A 132 4.20 -14.45 7.09
N ASN A 133 4.89 -14.45 5.95
CA ASN A 133 6.19 -15.09 5.75
C ASN A 133 7.37 -14.17 6.13
N GLY A 134 7.09 -12.95 6.58
CA GLY A 134 8.10 -11.95 6.91
C GLY A 134 8.70 -11.24 5.69
N VAL A 135 8.06 -11.34 4.53
CA VAL A 135 8.46 -10.65 3.30
C VAL A 135 7.97 -9.21 3.32
N VAL A 136 8.84 -8.27 2.98
CA VAL A 136 8.49 -6.84 2.92
C VAL A 136 7.68 -6.54 1.66
N LEU A 137 6.45 -6.04 1.87
CA LEU A 137 5.60 -5.49 0.82
C LEU A 137 6.09 -4.12 0.39
N SER A 138 6.29 -3.21 1.34
CA SER A 138 6.67 -1.83 1.08
C SER A 138 7.35 -1.19 2.30
N MET A 139 8.07 -0.10 2.03
CA MET A 139 8.58 0.83 3.05
C MET A 139 7.90 2.20 2.82
N PRO A 140 6.69 2.40 3.34
CA PRO A 140 5.97 3.66 3.16
C PRO A 140 6.71 4.84 3.79
N PRO A 141 6.67 6.04 3.19
CA PRO A 141 6.03 6.41 1.92
C PRO A 141 6.99 6.34 0.71
N VAL A 142 8.12 5.65 0.83
CA VAL A 142 9.24 5.77 -0.13
C VAL A 142 9.08 4.82 -1.31
N ILE A 143 9.07 3.50 -1.08
CA ILE A 143 9.16 2.51 -2.17
C ILE A 143 8.50 1.18 -1.82
N ASN A 144 7.96 0.50 -2.84
CA ASN A 144 7.43 -0.85 -2.73
C ASN A 144 8.54 -1.89 -2.95
N GLY A 145 8.30 -3.10 -2.46
CA GLY A 145 9.12 -4.27 -2.72
C GLY A 145 8.94 -4.78 -4.14
N HIS A 146 9.99 -5.37 -4.69
CA HIS A 146 9.95 -6.02 -6.00
C HIS A 146 9.09 -7.29 -6.00
N HIS A 147 8.99 -7.97 -4.86
CA HIS A 147 8.33 -9.28 -4.73
C HIS A 147 6.84 -9.26 -5.09
N SER A 148 6.14 -8.19 -4.71
CA SER A 148 4.72 -7.97 -5.00
C SER A 148 4.49 -6.94 -6.09
N LYS A 149 5.46 -6.80 -7.02
CA LYS A 149 5.33 -5.85 -8.13
C LYS A 149 4.15 -6.22 -9.01
N ILE A 150 3.21 -5.30 -9.18
CA ILE A 150 2.13 -5.46 -10.14
C ILE A 150 2.65 -5.35 -11.58
N THR A 151 2.00 -6.08 -12.48
CA THR A 151 2.26 -6.07 -13.92
C THR A 151 0.94 -6.06 -14.68
N VAL A 152 1.00 -5.94 -16.01
CA VAL A 152 -0.19 -6.07 -16.89
C VAL A 152 -0.87 -7.44 -16.73
N ASN A 153 -0.16 -8.46 -16.23
CA ASN A 153 -0.70 -9.80 -16.03
C ASN A 153 -1.29 -10.01 -14.62
N THR A 154 -1.13 -9.07 -13.70
CA THR A 154 -1.64 -9.19 -12.33
C THR A 154 -3.16 -9.25 -12.33
N ARG A 155 -3.71 -10.20 -11.56
CA ARG A 155 -5.16 -10.45 -11.50
C ARG A 155 -5.76 -10.02 -10.17
N ASN A 156 -5.04 -10.20 -9.07
CA ASN A 156 -5.52 -9.82 -7.74
C ASN A 156 -4.60 -8.75 -7.15
N ILE A 157 -5.17 -7.62 -6.74
CA ILE A 157 -4.40 -6.49 -6.22
C ILE A 157 -4.78 -6.25 -4.78
N PHE A 158 -3.81 -6.35 -3.89
CA PHE A 158 -3.90 -5.80 -2.54
C PHE A 158 -3.46 -4.35 -2.57
N ILE A 159 -4.30 -3.46 -2.05
CA ILE A 159 -4.08 -2.02 -2.05
C ILE A 159 -4.10 -1.55 -0.61
N GLU A 160 -3.05 -0.85 -0.20
CA GLU A 160 -2.97 -0.22 1.10
C GLU A 160 -2.65 1.26 1.00
N CYS A 161 -3.26 2.07 1.85
CA CYS A 161 -3.03 3.50 1.96
C CYS A 161 -2.58 3.82 3.37
N THR A 162 -1.29 4.14 3.54
CA THR A 162 -0.73 4.57 4.84
C THR A 162 -0.67 6.08 4.93
N GLY A 163 -0.90 6.67 6.10
CA GLY A 163 -1.01 8.10 6.22
C GLY A 163 -0.90 8.69 7.62
N THR A 164 -0.79 10.01 7.65
CA THR A 164 -0.97 10.85 8.85
C THR A 164 -2.37 11.45 8.93
N ASP A 165 -3.13 11.40 7.83
CA ASP A 165 -4.53 11.83 7.76
C ASP A 165 -5.42 10.62 7.41
N PHE A 166 -6.18 10.16 8.40
CA PHE A 166 -7.03 8.98 8.28
C PHE A 166 -8.16 9.16 7.25
N THR A 167 -8.82 10.32 7.27
CA THR A 167 -9.94 10.63 6.37
C THR A 167 -9.45 10.66 4.92
N LYS A 168 -8.29 11.28 4.67
CA LYS A 168 -7.70 11.28 3.33
C LYS A 168 -7.27 9.88 2.90
N ALA A 169 -6.73 9.06 3.80
CA ALA A 169 -6.35 7.69 3.47
C ALA A 169 -7.57 6.87 3.00
N LYS A 170 -8.71 7.01 3.69
CA LYS A 170 -9.98 6.42 3.28
C LYS A 170 -10.46 6.92 1.92
N ILE A 171 -10.50 8.24 1.73
CA ILE A 171 -10.97 8.84 0.46
C ILE A 171 -10.08 8.39 -0.71
N VAL A 172 -8.76 8.36 -0.51
CA VAL A 172 -7.81 7.92 -1.54
C VAL A 172 -8.01 6.45 -1.89
N LEU A 173 -8.18 5.59 -0.88
CA LEU A 173 -8.51 4.18 -1.10
C LEU A 173 -9.81 4.05 -1.90
N ASP A 174 -10.87 4.75 -1.49
CA ASP A 174 -12.18 4.72 -2.13
C ASP A 174 -12.12 5.19 -3.59
N ILE A 175 -11.48 6.32 -3.88
CA ILE A 175 -11.29 6.81 -5.26
C ILE A 175 -10.61 5.73 -6.11
N PHE A 176 -9.56 5.12 -5.57
CA PHE A 176 -8.75 4.18 -6.32
C PHE A 176 -9.50 2.89 -6.63
N VAL A 177 -10.15 2.29 -5.62
CA VAL A 177 -10.92 1.05 -5.81
C VAL A 177 -12.20 1.28 -6.62
N THR A 178 -12.89 2.39 -6.44
CA THR A 178 -14.10 2.70 -7.22
C THR A 178 -13.77 2.96 -8.69
N THR A 179 -12.65 3.61 -8.97
CA THR A 179 -12.21 3.85 -10.36
C THR A 179 -11.89 2.55 -11.09
N PHE A 180 -11.18 1.61 -10.45
CA PHE A 180 -10.70 0.40 -11.14
C PHE A 180 -11.56 -0.85 -10.96
N SER A 181 -12.54 -0.83 -10.06
CA SER A 181 -13.50 -1.93 -9.88
C SER A 181 -14.36 -2.20 -11.11
N GLU A 182 -14.51 -1.23 -12.04
CA GLU A 182 -15.20 -1.44 -13.32
C GLU A 182 -14.48 -2.47 -14.21
N TYR A 183 -13.17 -2.66 -14.03
CA TYR A 183 -12.35 -3.61 -14.79
C TYR A 183 -12.18 -4.95 -14.08
N CYS A 184 -12.79 -5.13 -12.91
CA CYS A 184 -12.86 -6.42 -12.23
C CYS A 184 -13.86 -7.35 -12.94
N GLU A 185 -13.65 -8.66 -12.81
CA GLU A 185 -14.55 -9.65 -13.40
C GLU A 185 -15.98 -9.52 -12.87
N ASN A 186 -16.11 -9.30 -11.56
CA ASN A 186 -17.36 -8.84 -10.95
C ASN A 186 -17.31 -7.30 -10.85
N GLN A 187 -17.87 -6.64 -11.86
CA GLN A 187 -17.74 -5.19 -12.04
C GLN A 187 -18.34 -4.41 -10.86
N PHE A 188 -17.69 -3.30 -10.52
CA PHE A 188 -18.09 -2.39 -9.43
C PHE A 188 -18.13 -3.05 -8.04
N THR A 189 -17.41 -4.17 -7.88
CA THR A 189 -17.22 -4.82 -6.59
C THR A 189 -15.80 -4.66 -6.08
N VAL A 190 -15.67 -4.53 -4.77
CA VAL A 190 -14.39 -4.44 -4.07
C VAL A 190 -14.41 -5.45 -2.92
N GLU A 191 -13.41 -6.33 -2.88
CA GLU A 191 -13.26 -7.27 -1.78
C GLU A 191 -12.78 -6.53 -0.54
N ALA A 192 -13.47 -6.77 0.56
CA ALA A 192 -13.19 -6.16 1.84
C ALA A 192 -11.84 -6.65 2.41
N ALA A 193 -11.15 -5.77 3.13
CA ALA A 193 -10.04 -6.12 4.00
C ALA A 193 -10.32 -5.63 5.43
N GLU A 194 -9.88 -6.40 6.42
CA GLU A 194 -9.95 -6.00 7.83
C GLU A 194 -8.67 -5.27 8.22
N VAL A 195 -8.81 -4.15 8.91
CA VAL A 195 -7.70 -3.42 9.50
C VAL A 195 -7.84 -3.47 11.01
N VAL A 196 -6.81 -4.01 11.67
CA VAL A 196 -6.73 -4.10 13.13
C VAL A 196 -5.88 -2.95 13.62
N PHE A 197 -6.46 -2.05 14.42
CA PHE A 197 -5.75 -0.92 15.00
C PHE A 197 -5.01 -1.31 16.28
N PRO A 198 -4.03 -0.50 16.74
CA PRO A 198 -3.26 -0.84 17.94
C PRO A 198 -4.10 -1.00 19.21
N ASN A 199 -5.27 -0.36 19.27
CA ASN A 199 -6.24 -0.51 20.37
C ASN A 199 -7.08 -1.80 20.29
N GLY A 200 -6.76 -2.72 19.36
CA GLY A 200 -7.50 -3.96 19.13
C GLY A 200 -8.81 -3.80 18.36
N LYS A 201 -9.22 -2.57 17.99
CA LYS A 201 -10.43 -2.37 17.18
C LYS A 201 -10.19 -2.84 15.76
N LEU A 202 -11.17 -3.57 15.24
CA LEU A 202 -11.20 -4.07 13.88
C LEU A 202 -12.20 -3.26 13.06
N HIS A 203 -11.75 -2.78 11.91
CA HIS A 203 -12.59 -2.06 10.95
C HIS A 203 -12.47 -2.67 9.57
N THR A 204 -13.58 -2.79 8.86
CA THR A 204 -13.63 -3.34 7.51
C THR A 204 -13.60 -2.24 6.46
N PHE A 205 -12.65 -2.32 5.54
CA PHE A 205 -12.46 -1.38 4.45
C PHE A 205 -12.62 -2.06 3.07
N PRO A 206 -12.95 -1.32 2.00
CA PRO A 206 -13.38 0.08 2.08
C PRO A 206 -14.73 0.19 2.80
N GLU A 207 -15.13 1.38 3.25
CA GLU A 207 -16.41 1.52 3.98
C GLU A 207 -17.63 1.50 3.06
N LEU A 208 -17.42 1.82 1.77
CA LEU A 208 -18.37 2.22 0.72
C LEU A 208 -19.86 1.99 0.99
N ALA A 209 -20.61 3.11 1.01
CA ALA A 209 -22.02 3.20 0.68
C ALA A 209 -22.28 4.53 -0.05
N TYR A 210 -21.94 4.59 -1.34
CA TYR A 210 -22.21 5.70 -2.27
C TYR A 210 -23.15 5.25 -3.39
#